data_AF-A0A8H7AXL8-F1
#
_entry.id   AF-A0A8H7AXL8-F1
#
_cell.length_a   1.000
_cell.length_b   1.000
_cell.length_c   1.000
_cell.angle_alpha   90.00
_cell.angle_beta   90.00
_cell.angle_gamma   90.00
#
_symmetry.space_group_name_H-M   'P 1'
#
loop_
_entity.id
_entity.type
_entity.pdbx_description
1 polymer ?
#
loop_
_entity_poly.entity_id
_entity_poly.type
_entity_poly.pdbx_seq_one_letter_code
_entity_poly.pdbx_strand_id
1 'polypeptide(L)'
;MKRYTAGKYIKSDDALYEVLHKKHSTISKADFEITRRGDLWSYKAPEQLTADELLPGIQNRHYDRMMRTSNHSTCIVNMELAVFETLPSLACSTNLPSVEVWDFMWARNSDPDSQLKHMQTTVLSDIASLKGHLTRPREERTTRIIAMSKAYSWAPFDIPKEMLQEIIAQLDVTPEILPVFFSFRRHTNRLEEAFSDSIWVSTSKDFTELTYLLKYTETRNSSEAKADWSIRQIGVYHRYDPHAMQSTWILLFPTADSSTRRDLVNELSSTCDMEQTAYHPLSLHVSLMQARIHNWRLYVSQFENEVWELANLAFTVDFESTMPFQDAYKDISDLHYIETRLATLPPIFDAQLELVGQLDSLNEQFFHRSQVSEETCSKMKETLGNLRRRLEAYNANVAFVLGKIRSTTQLVSDTIDLKSQHTTEKVSDQMLILNKSAVEDGTSMRVITVVTLVYLPSTFVATFFGMGFFASRDDAGVHWTSSPYVWLFFGLAIPLTLLTLGYWRWSLSRAVRSRTMQDLVKSGA
;
A
#
# COMPACT_ATOMS: atom_id res chain seq x y z
N MET A 1 -10.34 -12.68 -38.89
CA MET A 1 -10.28 -13.13 -37.47
C MET A 1 -8.95 -12.71 -36.86
N LYS A 2 -8.94 -12.21 -35.61
CA LYS A 2 -7.72 -11.77 -34.90
C LYS A 2 -7.23 -12.85 -33.93
N ARG A 3 -5.91 -13.02 -33.81
CA ARG A 3 -5.25 -14.04 -32.97
C ARG A 3 -4.57 -13.36 -31.79
N TYR A 4 -4.85 -13.82 -30.57
CA TYR A 4 -4.39 -13.21 -29.32
C TYR A 4 -3.53 -14.19 -28.52
N THR A 5 -2.52 -13.69 -27.79
CA THR A 5 -1.60 -14.53 -26.99
C THR A 5 -1.67 -14.19 -25.51
N ALA A 6 -1.81 -15.21 -24.65
CA ALA A 6 -1.78 -15.08 -23.20
C ALA A 6 -0.53 -15.77 -22.61
N GLY A 7 0.08 -15.13 -21.60
CA GLY A 7 1.37 -15.56 -21.01
C GLY A 7 1.26 -16.59 -19.87
N LYS A 8 2.43 -17.07 -19.45
CA LYS A 8 2.83 -18.19 -18.54
C LYS A 8 2.02 -18.56 -17.28
N TYR A 9 0.89 -17.93 -16.95
CA TYR A 9 0.14 -18.20 -15.71
C TYR A 9 -1.11 -19.08 -15.89
N ILE A 10 -1.37 -19.56 -17.11
CA ILE A 10 -2.50 -20.42 -17.42
C ILE A 10 -2.08 -21.88 -17.21
N LYS A 11 -2.78 -22.58 -16.31
CA LYS A 11 -2.44 -23.95 -15.92
C LYS A 11 -3.00 -25.02 -16.88
N SER A 12 -4.07 -24.71 -17.63
CA SER A 12 -4.71 -25.60 -18.60
C SER A 12 -5.54 -24.83 -19.62
N ASP A 13 -5.87 -25.49 -20.74
CA ASP A 13 -6.72 -24.90 -21.80
C ASP A 13 -8.14 -24.60 -21.28
N ASP A 14 -8.66 -25.45 -20.39
CA ASP A 14 -9.96 -25.24 -19.75
C ASP A 14 -9.95 -24.02 -18.80
N ALA A 15 -8.84 -23.77 -18.10
CA ALA A 15 -8.71 -22.59 -17.25
C ALA A 15 -8.69 -21.28 -18.07
N LEU A 16 -8.09 -21.30 -19.27
CA LEU A 16 -8.16 -20.17 -20.19
C LEU A 16 -9.58 -19.95 -20.70
N TYR A 17 -10.27 -21.04 -21.07
CA TYR A 17 -11.66 -20.96 -21.50
C TYR A 17 -12.59 -20.43 -20.39
N GLU A 18 -12.46 -20.88 -19.15
CA GLU A 18 -13.28 -20.37 -18.05
C GLU A 18 -13.10 -18.86 -17.82
N VAL A 19 -11.87 -18.35 -17.93
CA VAL A 19 -11.59 -16.92 -17.81
C VAL A 19 -12.25 -16.12 -18.94
N LEU A 20 -12.22 -16.65 -20.17
CA LEU A 20 -12.86 -16.02 -21.33
C LEU A 20 -14.39 -16.10 -21.23
N HIS A 21 -14.93 -17.27 -20.88
CA HIS A 21 -16.37 -17.51 -20.75
C HIS A 21 -16.99 -16.74 -19.58
N LYS A 22 -16.29 -16.58 -18.46
CA LYS A 22 -16.75 -15.75 -17.32
C LYS A 22 -16.91 -14.28 -17.70
N LYS A 23 -16.11 -13.79 -18.66
CA LYS A 23 -16.20 -12.41 -19.16
C LYS A 23 -17.17 -12.27 -20.33
N HIS A 24 -17.34 -13.31 -21.14
CA HIS A 24 -18.16 -13.31 -22.35
C HIS A 24 -19.01 -14.59 -22.40
N SER A 25 -20.02 -14.66 -21.53
CA SER A 25 -20.87 -15.85 -21.30
C SER A 25 -21.79 -16.22 -22.48
N THR A 26 -21.86 -15.36 -23.50
CA THR A 26 -22.70 -15.54 -24.68
C THR A 26 -22.00 -16.28 -25.83
N ILE A 27 -20.71 -16.62 -25.68
CA ILE A 27 -19.88 -17.20 -26.77
C ILE A 27 -19.54 -18.66 -26.46
N SER A 28 -19.78 -19.52 -27.44
CA SER A 28 -19.58 -20.97 -27.30
C SER A 28 -18.09 -21.34 -27.31
N LYS A 29 -17.73 -22.46 -26.67
CA LYS A 29 -16.37 -23.03 -26.69
C LYS A 29 -15.85 -23.30 -28.10
N ALA A 30 -16.75 -23.62 -29.03
CA ALA A 30 -16.40 -23.89 -30.43
C ALA A 30 -15.89 -22.65 -31.19
N ASP A 31 -16.23 -21.44 -30.72
CA ASP A 31 -15.85 -20.18 -31.38
C ASP A 31 -14.46 -19.69 -30.95
N PHE A 32 -13.91 -20.26 -29.87
CA PHE A 32 -12.56 -19.99 -29.39
C PHE A 32 -11.60 -21.09 -29.83
N GLU A 33 -10.88 -20.87 -30.93
CA GLU A 33 -9.83 -21.80 -31.38
C GLU A 33 -8.56 -21.59 -30.53
N ILE A 34 -8.32 -22.45 -29.53
CA ILE A 34 -7.14 -22.38 -28.65
C ILE A 34 -6.01 -23.23 -29.24
N THR A 35 -4.85 -22.62 -29.45
CA THR A 35 -3.63 -23.27 -29.92
C THR A 35 -2.47 -23.01 -28.97
N ARG A 36 -1.77 -24.07 -28.56
CA ARG A 36 -0.60 -24.01 -27.66
C ARG A 36 0.70 -24.21 -28.43
N ARG A 37 1.69 -23.34 -28.19
CA ARG A 37 3.07 -23.49 -28.71
C ARG A 37 4.06 -23.29 -27.55
N GLY A 38 4.53 -24.37 -26.96
CA GLY A 38 5.36 -24.35 -25.74
C GLY A 38 4.58 -23.85 -24.52
N ASP A 39 5.11 -22.83 -23.84
CA ASP A 39 4.46 -22.15 -22.70
C ASP A 39 3.52 -21.01 -23.13
N LEU A 40 3.24 -20.90 -24.43
CA LEU A 40 2.41 -19.83 -24.98
C LEU A 40 1.05 -20.39 -25.42
N TRP A 41 -0.01 -19.85 -24.83
CA TRP A 41 -1.38 -20.09 -25.28
C TRP A 41 -1.79 -18.96 -26.22
N SER A 42 -2.36 -19.35 -27.36
CA SER A 42 -2.97 -18.42 -28.31
C SER A 42 -4.41 -18.83 -28.54
N TYR A 43 -5.31 -17.86 -28.66
CA TYR A 43 -6.71 -18.14 -28.96
C TYR A 43 -7.18 -17.24 -30.09
N LYS A 44 -8.13 -17.74 -30.88
CA LYS A 44 -8.79 -17.02 -31.96
C LYS A 44 -10.19 -16.66 -31.48
N ALA A 45 -10.56 -15.38 -31.58
CA ALA A 45 -11.89 -14.89 -31.21
C ALA A 45 -12.68 -14.49 -32.46
N PRO A 46 -14.04 -14.46 -32.40
CA PRO A 46 -14.88 -13.94 -33.47
C PRO A 46 -14.53 -12.47 -33.80
N GLU A 47 -14.72 -12.05 -35.06
CA GLU A 47 -14.31 -10.72 -35.55
C GLU A 47 -15.00 -9.54 -34.86
N GLN A 48 -16.07 -9.79 -34.10
CA GLN A 48 -16.88 -8.78 -33.42
C GLN A 48 -16.25 -8.22 -32.14
N LEU A 49 -15.14 -8.78 -31.64
CA LEU A 49 -14.47 -8.34 -30.42
C LEU A 49 -13.13 -7.68 -30.71
N THR A 50 -12.92 -6.47 -30.18
CA THR A 50 -11.63 -5.76 -30.25
C THR A 50 -10.67 -6.21 -29.15
N ALA A 51 -9.37 -5.93 -29.31
CA ALA A 51 -8.33 -6.34 -28.36
C ALA A 51 -8.56 -5.78 -26.94
N ASP A 52 -9.12 -4.56 -26.86
CA ASP A 52 -9.40 -3.86 -25.62
C ASP A 52 -10.64 -4.41 -24.89
N GLU A 53 -11.62 -4.98 -25.62
CA GLU A 53 -12.81 -5.62 -25.04
C GLU A 53 -12.53 -7.04 -24.50
N LEU A 54 -11.50 -7.71 -25.02
CA LEU A 54 -11.14 -9.06 -24.59
C LEU A 54 -10.35 -9.05 -23.27
N LEU A 55 -9.43 -8.09 -23.07
CA LEU A 55 -8.51 -8.06 -21.93
C LEU A 55 -8.14 -6.62 -21.49
N PRO A 56 -9.04 -5.88 -20.82
CA PRO A 56 -8.69 -4.61 -20.20
C PRO A 56 -7.70 -4.89 -19.05
N GLY A 57 -6.45 -4.45 -19.19
CA GLY A 57 -5.41 -4.59 -18.15
C GLY A 57 -4.10 -5.25 -18.56
N ILE A 58 -3.92 -5.66 -19.83
CA ILE A 58 -2.63 -6.21 -20.33
C ILE A 58 -1.86 -5.20 -21.20
N GLN A 59 -2.31 -3.95 -21.32
CA GLN A 59 -1.60 -2.90 -22.06
C GLN A 59 -0.18 -2.61 -21.52
N ASN A 60 0.15 -2.98 -20.28
CA ASN A 60 1.52 -2.87 -19.75
C ASN A 60 2.52 -3.88 -20.36
N ARG A 61 2.09 -4.97 -21.00
CA ARG A 61 3.03 -5.98 -21.53
C ARG A 61 3.53 -5.71 -22.95
N HIS A 62 2.90 -4.78 -23.68
CA HIS A 62 3.44 -4.29 -24.94
C HIS A 62 4.71 -3.45 -24.73
N TYR A 63 4.81 -2.80 -23.56
CA TYR A 63 6.00 -2.06 -23.11
C TYR A 63 7.22 -3.01 -22.95
N ASP A 64 7.04 -4.14 -22.25
CA ASP A 64 8.13 -5.10 -21.98
C ASP A 64 8.59 -5.91 -23.19
N ARG A 65 7.71 -6.13 -24.18
CA ARG A 65 8.04 -6.94 -25.37
C ARG A 65 8.78 -6.15 -26.45
N MET A 66 8.50 -4.84 -26.57
CA MET A 66 9.23 -3.94 -27.49
C MET A 66 10.66 -3.65 -27.03
N MET A 67 10.93 -3.69 -25.72
CA MET A 67 12.26 -3.51 -25.13
C MET A 67 13.28 -4.60 -25.53
N ARG A 68 12.85 -5.77 -26.04
CA ARG A 68 13.76 -6.91 -26.26
C ARG A 68 14.15 -7.17 -27.72
N THR A 69 13.57 -6.46 -28.69
CA THR A 69 13.88 -6.71 -30.10
C THR A 69 13.91 -5.42 -30.90
N SER A 70 15.07 -5.15 -31.49
CA SER A 70 15.41 -4.09 -32.47
C SER A 70 15.90 -2.74 -31.90
N ASN A 71 16.85 -2.17 -32.65
CA ASN A 71 17.70 -1.02 -32.34
C ASN A 71 17.07 0.03 -31.41
N HIS A 72 17.71 0.23 -30.26
CA HIS A 72 17.23 1.09 -29.17
C HIS A 72 16.85 2.52 -29.59
N SER A 73 17.54 3.12 -30.56
CA SER A 73 17.26 4.50 -31.00
C SER A 73 15.97 4.64 -31.82
N THR A 74 15.61 3.65 -32.64
CA THR A 74 14.40 3.71 -33.48
C THR A 74 13.15 3.30 -32.71
N CYS A 75 13.30 2.44 -31.71
CA CYS A 75 12.20 1.99 -30.86
C CYS A 75 11.75 3.10 -29.89
N ILE A 76 12.69 3.85 -29.30
CA ILE A 76 12.39 5.00 -28.42
C ILE A 76 11.63 6.09 -29.20
N VAL A 77 12.10 6.47 -30.39
CA VAL A 77 11.45 7.49 -31.23
C VAL A 77 10.04 7.07 -31.67
N ASN A 78 9.83 5.80 -32.06
CA ASN A 78 8.51 5.30 -32.41
C ASN A 78 7.57 5.17 -31.20
N MET A 79 8.13 4.90 -30.02
CA MET A 79 7.40 4.85 -28.76
C MET A 79 6.96 6.25 -28.35
N GLU A 80 7.87 7.23 -28.36
CA GLU A 80 7.57 8.65 -28.14
C GLU A 80 6.50 9.17 -29.10
N LEU A 81 6.58 8.85 -30.40
CA LEU A 81 5.56 9.23 -31.40
C LEU A 81 4.19 8.58 -31.14
N ALA A 82 4.13 7.27 -30.87
CA ALA A 82 2.87 6.58 -30.57
C ALA A 82 2.25 7.03 -29.23
N VAL A 83 3.10 7.32 -28.25
CA VAL A 83 2.74 7.88 -26.95
C VAL A 83 2.24 9.32 -27.13
N PHE A 84 2.87 10.12 -27.99
CA PHE A 84 2.42 11.47 -28.35
C PHE A 84 1.06 11.48 -29.05
N GLU A 85 0.79 10.50 -29.92
CA GLU A 85 -0.51 10.36 -30.59
C GLU A 85 -1.64 9.94 -29.63
N THR A 86 -1.32 9.13 -28.61
CA THR A 86 -2.28 8.57 -27.65
C THR A 86 -2.44 9.40 -26.37
N LEU A 87 -1.45 10.21 -25.98
CA LEU A 87 -1.47 11.04 -24.78
C LEU A 87 -2.68 11.98 -24.70
N PRO A 88 -3.05 12.72 -25.76
CA PRO A 88 -4.24 13.54 -25.70
C PRO A 88 -5.51 12.70 -25.51
N SER A 89 -5.60 11.47 -26.01
CA SER A 89 -6.77 10.63 -25.75
C SER A 89 -6.87 10.10 -24.31
N LEU A 90 -5.75 10.09 -23.58
CA LEU A 90 -5.65 9.61 -22.19
C LEU A 90 -5.76 10.74 -21.15
N ALA A 91 -5.32 11.94 -21.52
CA ALA A 91 -5.19 13.08 -20.62
C ALA A 91 -6.21 14.20 -20.88
N CYS A 92 -6.90 14.24 -22.03
CA CYS A 92 -7.84 15.31 -22.39
C CYS A 92 -9.30 14.90 -22.22
N SER A 93 -10.14 15.87 -21.85
CA SER A 93 -11.59 15.79 -21.85
C SER A 93 -12.16 16.56 -23.05
N THR A 94 -13.31 16.11 -23.58
CA THR A 94 -14.05 16.84 -24.62
C THR A 94 -14.99 17.89 -24.03
N ASN A 95 -15.07 18.01 -22.71
CA ASN A 95 -16.03 18.85 -22.03
C ASN A 95 -15.37 20.17 -21.61
N LEU A 96 -15.88 21.27 -22.18
CA LEU A 96 -15.54 22.67 -21.88
C LEU A 96 -14.03 23.00 -22.04
N PRO A 97 -13.59 23.43 -23.24
CA PRO A 97 -12.22 23.90 -23.44
C PRO A 97 -11.95 25.16 -22.61
N SER A 98 -11.04 25.08 -21.63
CA SER A 98 -10.52 26.28 -20.98
C SER A 98 -9.03 26.12 -20.67
N VAL A 99 -8.21 26.86 -21.42
CA VAL A 99 -6.80 27.06 -21.11
C VAL A 99 -6.66 28.48 -20.57
N GLU A 100 -6.05 28.63 -19.39
CA GLU A 100 -5.74 29.95 -18.86
C GLU A 100 -4.31 30.33 -19.29
N VAL A 101 -4.16 31.52 -19.88
CA VAL A 101 -2.86 32.10 -20.20
C VAL A 101 -2.66 33.33 -19.34
N TRP A 102 -1.57 33.34 -18.57
CA TRP A 102 -1.17 34.48 -17.73
C TRP A 102 0.06 35.11 -18.35
N ASP A 103 -0.06 36.35 -18.80
CA ASP A 103 1.04 37.13 -19.35
C ASP A 103 1.35 38.30 -18.41
N PHE A 104 2.62 38.44 -18.05
CA PHE A 104 3.09 39.55 -17.20
C PHE A 104 4.55 39.88 -17.48
N MET A 105 4.97 41.09 -17.09
CA MET A 105 6.37 41.51 -17.13
C MET A 105 6.91 41.72 -15.73
N TRP A 106 8.16 41.32 -15.50
CA TRP A 106 8.85 41.61 -14.26
C TRP A 106 9.35 43.06 -14.28
N ALA A 107 8.82 43.89 -13.38
CA ALA A 107 9.02 45.33 -13.40
C ALA A 107 10.50 45.74 -13.26
N ARG A 108 11.00 46.53 -14.23
CA ARG A 108 12.00 47.58 -13.98
C ARG A 108 11.96 48.67 -15.06
N ASN A 109 11.42 49.83 -14.70
CA ASN A 109 11.77 51.18 -15.16
C ASN A 109 11.91 51.53 -16.66
N SER A 110 11.31 50.79 -17.60
CA SER A 110 11.22 51.25 -19.00
C SER A 110 9.79 51.20 -19.50
N ASP A 111 9.27 52.40 -19.74
CA ASP A 111 8.01 52.80 -20.36
C ASP A 111 6.78 53.01 -19.42
N PRO A 112 6.39 54.28 -19.16
CA PRO A 112 5.12 54.61 -18.51
C PRO A 112 3.90 53.98 -19.20
N ASP A 113 3.99 53.68 -20.51
CA ASP A 113 2.86 53.32 -21.37
C ASP A 113 2.64 51.80 -21.63
N SER A 114 3.47 50.90 -21.09
CA SER A 114 3.27 49.44 -21.32
C SER A 114 2.06 48.87 -20.57
N GLN A 115 1.18 48.17 -21.29
CA GLN A 115 -0.06 47.56 -20.76
C GLN A 115 0.15 46.25 -19.98
N LEU A 116 1.38 45.71 -19.94
CA LEU A 116 1.74 44.46 -19.25
C LEU A 116 2.41 44.67 -17.88
N LYS A 117 2.26 45.86 -17.29
CA LYS A 117 2.66 46.13 -15.90
C LYS A 117 1.89 45.29 -14.88
N HIS A 118 0.69 44.85 -15.23
CA HIS A 118 -0.17 44.04 -14.37
C HIS A 118 -0.41 42.69 -15.03
N MET A 119 -0.56 41.64 -14.23
CA MET A 119 -0.78 40.29 -14.74
C MET A 119 -2.10 40.21 -15.51
N GLN A 120 -2.03 39.89 -16.80
CA GLN A 120 -3.20 39.68 -17.64
C GLN A 120 -3.54 38.20 -17.67
N THR A 121 -4.72 37.86 -17.15
CA THR A 121 -5.26 36.49 -17.21
C THR A 121 -6.29 36.40 -18.33
N THR A 122 -6.00 35.57 -19.34
CA THR A 122 -6.89 35.32 -20.48
C THR A 122 -7.35 33.87 -20.47
N VAL A 123 -8.66 33.64 -20.46
CA VAL A 123 -9.23 32.29 -20.60
C VAL A 123 -9.56 32.05 -22.07
N LEU A 124 -8.91 31.05 -22.66
CA LEU A 124 -9.04 30.71 -24.08
C LEU A 124 -9.82 29.40 -24.21
N SER A 125 -10.92 29.46 -24.96
CA SER A 125 -11.84 28.33 -25.16
C SER A 125 -11.86 27.80 -26.58
N ASP A 126 -11.15 28.44 -27.50
CA ASP A 126 -11.09 28.03 -28.91
C ASP A 126 -9.65 27.98 -29.43
N ILE A 127 -9.42 27.05 -30.37
CA ILE A 127 -8.11 26.82 -30.99
C ILE A 127 -7.62 28.07 -31.75
N ALA A 128 -8.54 28.80 -32.40
CA ALA A 128 -8.19 29.97 -33.19
C ALA A 128 -7.67 31.12 -32.30
N SER A 129 -8.36 31.44 -31.20
CA SER A 129 -7.88 32.42 -30.21
C SER A 129 -6.62 31.96 -29.51
N LEU A 130 -6.50 30.67 -29.19
CA LEU A 130 -5.27 30.10 -28.63
C LEU A 130 -4.09 30.32 -29.56
N LYS A 131 -4.20 29.91 -30.83
CA LYS A 131 -3.15 30.09 -31.83
C LYS A 131 -2.81 31.57 -32.01
N GLY A 132 -3.84 32.40 -32.19
CA GLY A 132 -3.68 33.84 -32.36
C GLY A 132 -2.99 34.53 -31.18
N HIS A 133 -3.19 34.04 -29.95
CA HIS A 133 -2.55 34.56 -28.74
C HIS A 133 -1.11 34.06 -28.58
N LEU A 134 -0.87 32.77 -28.87
CA LEU A 134 0.47 32.17 -28.79
C LEU A 134 1.44 32.79 -29.81
N THR A 135 0.97 33.11 -31.02
CA THR A 135 1.79 33.72 -32.08
C THR A 135 2.06 35.21 -31.90
N ARG A 136 1.50 35.88 -30.87
CA ARG A 136 1.75 37.31 -30.65
C ARG A 136 3.22 37.54 -30.30
N PRO A 137 3.87 38.54 -30.92
CA PRO A 137 5.23 38.91 -30.54
C PRO A 137 5.25 39.34 -29.08
N ARG A 138 6.29 38.89 -28.36
CA ARG A 138 6.45 39.15 -26.94
C ARG A 138 7.52 40.21 -26.73
N GLU A 139 7.27 41.12 -25.79
CA GLU A 139 8.26 42.08 -25.31
C GLU A 139 9.37 41.36 -24.53
N GLU A 140 10.55 41.98 -24.42
CA GLU A 140 11.65 41.49 -23.58
C GLU A 140 11.18 41.36 -22.12
N ARG A 141 11.70 40.36 -21.39
CA ARG A 141 11.37 40.13 -19.95
C ARG A 141 9.92 39.77 -19.65
N THR A 142 9.16 39.35 -20.65
CA THR A 142 7.82 38.80 -20.45
C THR A 142 7.88 37.37 -19.92
N THR A 143 7.00 37.04 -18.98
CA THR A 143 6.70 35.67 -18.56
C THR A 143 5.30 35.30 -19.02
N ARG A 144 5.19 34.13 -19.64
CA ARG A 144 3.93 33.53 -20.08
C ARG A 144 3.73 32.22 -19.33
N ILE A 145 2.61 32.10 -18.64
CA ILE A 145 2.22 30.88 -17.94
C ILE A 145 0.98 30.33 -18.61
N ILE A 146 1.05 29.07 -19.05
CA ILE A 146 -0.08 28.32 -19.58
C ILE A 146 -0.53 27.39 -18.47
N ALA A 147 -1.62 27.76 -17.82
CA ALA A 147 -2.19 27.02 -16.71
C ALA A 147 -3.31 26.11 -17.21
N MET A 148 -3.17 24.83 -16.91
CA MET A 148 -4.13 23.78 -17.23
C MET A 148 -4.67 23.19 -15.93
N SER A 149 -5.97 22.97 -15.86
CA SER A 149 -6.63 22.43 -14.66
C SER A 149 -7.53 21.25 -15.01
N LYS A 150 -7.86 20.47 -13.98
CA LYS A 150 -8.78 19.35 -14.04
C LYS A 150 -10.07 19.71 -13.29
N ALA A 151 -11.21 19.16 -13.69
CA ALA A 151 -12.46 19.29 -12.95
C ALA A 151 -12.35 18.73 -11.52
N TYR A 152 -11.65 17.61 -11.36
CA TYR A 152 -11.31 17.01 -10.08
C TYR A 152 -10.00 16.21 -10.21
N SER A 153 -9.36 15.87 -9.08
CA SER A 153 -7.98 15.32 -9.09
C SER A 153 -7.79 14.04 -9.93
N TRP A 154 -8.86 13.26 -10.16
CA TRP A 154 -8.82 12.00 -10.92
C TRP A 154 -9.42 12.12 -12.34
N ALA A 155 -9.94 13.29 -12.73
CA ALA A 155 -10.45 13.54 -14.07
C ALA A 155 -9.31 13.55 -15.12
N PRO A 156 -9.59 13.54 -16.42
CA PRO A 156 -8.67 14.13 -17.39
C PRO A 156 -8.59 15.67 -17.24
N PHE A 157 -7.66 16.32 -17.94
CA PHE A 157 -7.61 17.78 -18.09
C PHE A 157 -8.74 18.28 -18.99
N ASP A 158 -9.30 19.45 -18.67
CA ASP A 158 -10.41 20.07 -19.42
C ASP A 158 -9.91 20.86 -20.63
N ILE A 159 -9.15 20.18 -21.49
CA ILE A 159 -8.54 20.73 -22.70
C ILE A 159 -8.72 19.71 -23.83
N PRO A 160 -9.26 20.08 -24.99
CA PRO A 160 -9.40 19.17 -26.12
C PRO A 160 -8.03 18.82 -26.72
N LYS A 161 -7.94 17.62 -27.32
CA LYS A 161 -6.70 17.05 -27.88
C LYS A 161 -6.00 18.02 -28.83
N GLU A 162 -6.77 18.69 -29.68
CA GLU A 162 -6.28 19.57 -30.73
C GLU A 162 -5.64 20.83 -30.14
N MET A 163 -6.16 21.36 -29.02
CA MET A 163 -5.56 22.51 -28.33
C MET A 163 -4.23 22.13 -27.69
N LEU A 164 -4.15 20.96 -27.04
CA LEU A 164 -2.90 20.49 -26.45
C LEU A 164 -1.81 20.29 -27.51
N GLN A 165 -2.17 19.72 -28.66
CA GLN A 165 -1.25 19.55 -29.79
C GLN A 165 -0.76 20.90 -30.33
N GLU A 166 -1.65 21.91 -30.44
CA GLU A 166 -1.25 23.25 -30.88
C GLU A 166 -0.31 23.93 -29.86
N ILE A 167 -0.55 23.78 -28.55
CA ILE A 167 0.32 24.31 -27.49
C ILE A 167 1.73 23.73 -27.62
N ILE A 168 1.84 22.41 -27.75
CA ILE A 168 3.13 21.73 -27.89
C ILE A 168 3.84 22.17 -29.18
N ALA A 169 3.10 22.25 -30.29
CA ALA A 169 3.66 22.63 -31.59
C ALA A 169 4.15 24.10 -31.63
N GLN A 170 3.41 25.03 -31.03
CA GLN A 170 3.74 26.47 -31.08
C GLN A 170 4.85 26.88 -30.12
N LEU A 171 5.00 26.18 -29.01
CA LEU A 171 5.98 26.50 -27.98
C LEU A 171 7.30 25.72 -28.15
N ASP A 172 7.40 24.90 -29.21
CA ASP A 172 8.56 24.06 -29.50
C ASP A 172 8.99 23.24 -28.25
N VAL A 173 7.98 22.69 -27.56
CA VAL A 173 8.17 21.99 -26.28
C VAL A 173 8.82 20.65 -26.55
N THR A 174 9.87 20.34 -25.80
CA THR A 174 10.53 19.05 -25.89
C THR A 174 9.60 17.90 -25.45
N PRO A 175 9.72 16.70 -26.05
CA PRO A 175 8.90 15.53 -25.69
C PRO A 175 9.01 15.12 -24.22
N GLU A 176 9.97 15.66 -23.49
CA GLU A 176 10.28 15.33 -22.10
C GLU A 176 9.27 15.92 -21.10
N ILE A 177 8.31 16.72 -21.57
CA ILE A 177 7.10 17.09 -20.81
C ILE A 177 6.09 15.95 -20.71
N LEU A 178 6.12 14.97 -21.63
CA LEU A 178 5.12 13.91 -21.71
C LEU A 178 5.04 13.06 -20.42
N PRO A 179 6.14 12.65 -19.78
CA PRO A 179 6.09 11.90 -18.52
C PRO A 179 5.35 12.66 -17.40
N VAL A 180 5.48 13.99 -17.37
CA VAL A 180 4.73 14.84 -16.44
C VAL A 180 3.24 14.78 -16.76
N PHE A 181 2.83 14.90 -18.03
CA PHE A 181 1.42 14.72 -18.41
C PHE A 181 0.88 13.32 -18.05
N PHE A 182 1.67 12.26 -18.23
CA PHE A 182 1.27 10.90 -17.84
C PHE A 182 1.04 10.74 -16.36
N SER A 183 1.75 11.51 -15.53
CA SER A 183 1.54 11.53 -14.08
C SER A 183 0.15 12.03 -13.68
N PHE A 184 -0.61 12.67 -14.58
CA PHE A 184 -1.97 13.17 -14.35
C PHE A 184 -3.08 12.31 -14.96
N ARG A 185 -2.76 11.12 -15.49
CA ARG A 185 -3.74 10.19 -16.09
C ARG A 185 -4.84 9.77 -15.12
N ARG A 186 -5.91 9.18 -15.65
CA ARG A 186 -7.01 8.65 -14.83
C ARG A 186 -6.51 7.52 -13.93
N HIS A 187 -6.49 7.76 -12.62
CA HIS A 187 -6.18 6.72 -11.64
C HIS A 187 -7.45 5.95 -11.25
N THR A 188 -7.34 4.62 -11.19
CA THR A 188 -8.39 3.74 -10.64
C THR A 188 -8.13 3.37 -9.18
N ASN A 189 -6.88 3.49 -8.72
CA ASN A 189 -6.38 3.22 -7.37
C ASN A 189 -5.33 4.26 -6.95
N ARG A 190 -5.00 4.31 -5.65
CA ARG A 190 -3.89 5.10 -5.08
C ARG A 190 -2.52 4.50 -5.44
N LEU A 191 -2.23 4.41 -6.74
CA LEU A 191 -0.92 4.02 -7.26
C LEU A 191 -0.06 5.27 -7.41
N GLU A 192 1.27 5.12 -7.34
CA GLU A 192 2.24 6.20 -7.61
C GLU A 192 2.21 7.39 -6.61
N GLU A 193 1.62 7.21 -5.42
CA GLU A 193 1.62 8.26 -4.38
C GLU A 193 3.03 8.72 -3.97
N ALA A 194 4.00 7.81 -3.99
CA ALA A 194 5.42 8.11 -3.73
C ALA A 194 6.23 8.42 -5.00
N PHE A 195 5.70 8.12 -6.20
CA PHE A 195 6.42 8.28 -7.46
C PHE A 195 6.61 9.76 -7.77
N SER A 196 7.85 10.21 -7.81
CA SER A 196 8.23 11.50 -8.35
C SER A 196 9.09 11.20 -9.56
N ASP A 197 8.72 11.74 -10.71
CA ASP A 197 9.49 11.55 -11.92
C ASP A 197 10.85 12.24 -11.81
N SER A 198 11.84 11.75 -12.56
CA SER A 198 13.17 12.35 -12.59
C SER A 198 13.10 13.77 -13.15
N ILE A 199 13.85 14.70 -12.54
CA ILE A 199 13.95 16.07 -13.03
C ILE A 199 14.71 16.04 -14.35
N TRP A 200 14.11 16.63 -15.38
CA TRP A 200 14.74 16.77 -16.67
C TRP A 200 15.21 18.21 -16.85
N VAL A 201 16.48 18.38 -17.21
CA VAL A 201 17.11 19.67 -17.46
C VAL A 201 17.86 19.61 -18.78
N SER A 202 17.60 20.58 -19.65
CA SER A 202 18.35 20.75 -20.90
C SER A 202 18.82 22.19 -20.99
N THR A 203 20.13 22.37 -21.04
CA THR A 203 20.74 23.70 -21.13
C THR A 203 21.51 23.83 -22.44
N SER A 204 20.99 24.64 -23.35
CA SER A 204 21.68 25.09 -24.56
C SER A 204 22.31 26.47 -24.35
N LYS A 205 22.92 27.03 -25.40
CA LYS A 205 23.32 28.45 -25.40
C LYS A 205 22.10 29.38 -25.49
N ASP A 206 21.11 28.95 -26.28
CA ASP A 206 19.97 29.79 -26.66
C ASP A 206 18.74 29.59 -25.77
N PHE A 207 18.72 28.54 -24.94
CA PHE A 207 17.62 28.28 -24.01
C PHE A 207 18.03 27.36 -22.86
N THR A 208 17.27 27.42 -21.78
CA THR A 208 17.28 26.45 -20.68
C THR A 208 15.88 25.91 -20.50
N GLU A 209 15.73 24.60 -20.46
CA GLU A 209 14.48 23.91 -20.16
C GLU A 209 14.59 23.09 -18.88
N LEU A 210 13.51 23.07 -18.11
CA LEU A 210 13.39 22.36 -16.85
C LEU A 210 11.98 21.80 -16.71
N THR A 211 11.89 20.49 -16.46
CA THR A 211 10.64 19.76 -16.28
C THR A 211 10.68 18.95 -15.01
N TYR A 212 9.64 19.03 -14.18
CA TYR A 212 9.51 18.24 -12.96
C TYR A 212 8.07 18.15 -12.44
N LEU A 213 7.87 17.19 -11.53
CA LEU A 213 6.63 17.04 -10.77
C LEU A 213 6.86 17.51 -9.33
N LEU A 214 6.08 18.49 -8.88
CA LEU A 214 6.15 19.00 -7.51
C LEU A 214 4.98 18.48 -6.67
N LYS A 215 5.28 17.75 -5.60
CA LYS A 215 4.27 17.28 -4.64
C LYS A 215 4.16 18.20 -3.44
N TYR A 216 2.94 18.38 -2.95
CA TYR A 216 2.63 19.19 -1.77
C TYR A 216 1.40 18.63 -1.05
N THR A 217 1.14 19.12 0.16
CA THR A 217 -0.04 18.73 0.94
C THR A 217 -1.05 19.86 1.01
N GLU A 218 -2.33 19.50 0.89
CA GLU A 218 -3.47 20.41 0.99
C GLU A 218 -4.60 19.74 1.79
N THR A 219 -5.30 20.54 2.60
CA THR A 219 -6.50 20.10 3.32
C THR A 219 -7.71 20.16 2.40
N ARG A 220 -8.52 19.09 2.38
CA ARG A 220 -9.75 19.06 1.56
C ARG A 220 -10.86 19.94 2.15
N ASN A 221 -11.03 19.88 3.47
CA ASN A 221 -12.00 20.68 4.22
C ASN A 221 -11.30 21.33 5.41
N SER A 222 -11.19 22.65 5.43
CA SER A 222 -10.60 23.39 6.57
C SER A 222 -11.54 23.51 7.78
N SER A 223 -12.81 23.10 7.65
CA SER A 223 -13.88 23.30 8.64
C SER A 223 -14.14 22.11 9.57
N GLU A 224 -13.52 20.96 9.32
CA GLU A 224 -13.70 19.75 10.14
C GLU A 224 -12.77 19.75 11.35
N ALA A 225 -13.24 19.17 12.47
CA ALA A 225 -12.44 19.01 13.70
C ALA A 225 -11.18 18.15 13.51
N LYS A 226 -11.11 17.36 12.43
CA LYS A 226 -9.94 16.60 11.99
C LYS A 226 -9.62 16.99 10.55
N ALA A 227 -8.45 17.58 10.32
CA ALA A 227 -8.05 18.03 8.99
C ALA A 227 -7.83 16.82 8.04
N ASP A 228 -8.62 16.70 6.98
CA ASP A 228 -8.41 15.69 5.93
C ASP A 228 -7.30 16.14 4.97
N TRP A 229 -6.06 15.74 5.27
CA TRP A 229 -4.92 16.05 4.44
C TRP A 229 -4.74 15.09 3.27
N SER A 230 -4.40 15.67 2.13
CA SER A 230 -4.15 14.93 0.92
C SER A 230 -2.89 15.42 0.21
N ILE A 231 -2.14 14.47 -0.35
CA ILE A 231 -1.01 14.77 -1.22
C ILE A 231 -1.57 15.15 -2.60
N ARG A 232 -1.07 16.26 -3.12
CA ARG A 232 -1.39 16.84 -4.42
C ARG A 232 -0.08 17.02 -5.19
N GLN A 233 -0.20 17.21 -6.49
CA GLN A 233 0.95 17.40 -7.37
C GLN A 233 0.67 18.49 -8.39
N ILE A 234 1.71 19.24 -8.76
CA ILE A 234 1.74 20.20 -9.86
C ILE A 234 2.79 19.73 -10.87
N GLY A 235 2.42 19.70 -12.14
CA GLY A 235 3.37 19.48 -13.22
C GLY A 235 3.95 20.81 -13.66
N VAL A 236 5.27 20.89 -13.77
CA VAL A 236 5.97 22.11 -14.15
C VAL A 236 6.84 21.81 -15.36
N TYR A 237 6.66 22.62 -16.40
CA TYR A 237 7.63 22.80 -17.47
C TYR A 237 7.98 24.29 -17.54
N HIS A 238 9.26 24.58 -17.64
CA HIS A 238 9.79 25.93 -17.78
C HIS A 238 10.82 25.94 -18.90
N ARG A 239 10.66 26.85 -19.85
CA ARG A 239 11.66 27.21 -20.86
C ARG A 239 12.04 28.67 -20.69
N TYR A 240 13.32 28.93 -20.56
CA TYR A 240 13.90 30.26 -20.43
C TYR A 240 14.81 30.57 -21.61
N ASP A 241 14.53 31.65 -22.32
CA ASP A 241 15.41 32.22 -23.34
C ASP A 241 16.23 33.36 -22.71
N PRO A 242 17.57 33.19 -22.57
CA PRO A 242 18.43 34.20 -22.00
C PRO A 242 18.70 35.40 -22.92
N HIS A 243 18.51 35.29 -24.23
CA HIS A 243 18.73 36.40 -25.16
C HIS A 243 17.56 37.39 -25.10
N ALA A 244 16.32 36.87 -25.13
CA ALA A 244 15.12 37.70 -25.03
C ALA A 244 14.71 37.97 -23.57
N MET A 245 15.37 37.31 -22.60
CA MET A 245 14.98 37.27 -21.18
C MET A 245 13.54 36.79 -20.99
N GLN A 246 13.04 35.91 -21.85
CA GLN A 246 11.66 35.46 -21.86
C GLN A 246 11.52 34.10 -21.18
N SER A 247 10.50 33.97 -20.34
CA SER A 247 10.14 32.70 -19.71
C SER A 247 8.80 32.20 -20.20
N THR A 248 8.73 30.92 -20.54
CA THR A 248 7.51 30.21 -20.92
C THR A 248 7.31 29.06 -19.95
N TRP A 249 6.14 29.02 -19.32
CA TRP A 249 5.79 28.02 -18.33
C TRP A 249 4.53 27.27 -18.75
N ILE A 250 4.53 25.97 -18.48
CA ILE A 250 3.31 25.16 -18.50
C ILE A 250 3.12 24.63 -17.09
N LEU A 251 2.01 25.00 -16.46
CA LEU A 251 1.64 24.58 -15.11
C LEU A 251 0.40 23.71 -15.16
N LEU A 252 0.54 22.48 -14.67
CA LEU A 252 -0.54 21.51 -14.60
C LEU A 252 -1.06 21.44 -13.16
N PHE A 253 -2.26 21.97 -12.94
CA PHE A 253 -2.90 21.98 -11.64
C PHE A 253 -3.84 20.79 -11.44
N PRO A 254 -3.95 20.26 -10.20
CA PRO A 254 -4.79 19.09 -9.93
C PRO A 254 -6.29 19.42 -9.95
N THR A 255 -6.68 20.68 -9.75
CA THR A 255 -8.07 21.16 -9.71
C THR A 255 -8.14 22.65 -10.03
N ALA A 256 -9.17 23.08 -10.75
CA ALA A 256 -9.39 24.50 -11.10
C ALA A 256 -9.59 25.41 -9.86
N ASP A 257 -10.21 24.91 -8.80
CA ASP A 257 -10.45 25.66 -7.55
C ASP A 257 -9.34 25.52 -6.51
N SER A 258 -8.19 24.96 -6.88
CA SER A 258 -7.08 24.75 -5.92
C SER A 258 -6.69 26.06 -5.23
N SER A 259 -6.54 26.00 -3.90
CA SER A 259 -6.09 27.15 -3.12
C SER A 259 -4.70 27.60 -3.59
N THR A 260 -3.83 26.64 -3.94
CA THR A 260 -2.49 26.89 -4.46
C THR A 260 -2.50 27.73 -5.75
N ARG A 261 -3.45 27.49 -6.67
CA ARG A 261 -3.57 28.30 -7.88
C ARG A 261 -3.95 29.75 -7.54
N ARG A 262 -4.95 29.94 -6.67
CA ARG A 262 -5.40 31.28 -6.24
C ARG A 262 -4.30 32.04 -5.51
N ASP A 263 -3.60 31.39 -4.60
CA ASP A 263 -2.50 31.98 -3.85
C ASP A 263 -1.36 32.39 -4.80
N LEU A 264 -1.03 31.55 -5.77
CA LEU A 264 -0.01 31.85 -6.79
C LEU A 264 -0.39 33.06 -7.66
N VAL A 265 -1.63 33.11 -8.13
CA VAL A 265 -2.16 34.25 -8.91
C VAL A 265 -2.06 35.55 -8.10
N ASN A 266 -2.43 35.51 -6.81
CA ASN A 266 -2.34 36.67 -5.92
C ASN A 266 -0.88 37.08 -5.67
N GLU A 267 0.01 36.13 -5.42
CA GLU A 267 1.43 36.37 -5.19
C GLU A 267 2.09 37.00 -6.43
N LEU A 268 1.86 36.43 -7.61
CA LEU A 268 2.38 36.94 -8.88
C LEU A 268 1.87 38.35 -9.16
N SER A 269 0.57 38.60 -8.96
CA SER A 269 -0.03 39.93 -9.13
C SER A 269 0.64 40.95 -8.22
N SER A 270 0.81 40.63 -6.93
CA SER A 270 1.45 41.52 -5.96
C SER A 270 2.94 41.78 -6.24
N THR A 271 3.64 40.79 -6.80
CA THR A 271 5.07 40.89 -7.08
C THR A 271 5.34 41.72 -8.33
N CYS A 272 4.45 41.67 -9.33
CA CYS A 272 4.52 42.50 -10.53
C CYS A 272 4.39 44.00 -10.21
N ASP A 273 3.60 44.35 -9.20
CA ASP A 273 3.35 45.75 -8.80
C ASP A 273 4.51 46.37 -7.99
N MET A 274 5.47 45.57 -7.53
CA MET A 274 6.62 46.05 -6.75
C MET A 274 7.81 46.46 -7.63
N GLU A 275 8.10 47.77 -7.70
CA GLU A 275 9.17 48.37 -8.52
C GLU A 275 10.61 47.92 -8.20
N GLN A 276 10.83 47.30 -7.03
CA GLN A 276 12.18 47.00 -6.51
C GLN A 276 12.55 45.50 -6.59
N THR A 277 11.68 44.65 -7.11
CA THR A 277 11.93 43.20 -7.11
C THR A 277 12.94 42.84 -8.21
N ALA A 278 14.13 42.38 -7.81
CA ALA A 278 15.13 41.90 -8.76
C ALA A 278 14.62 40.62 -9.44
N TYR A 279 14.42 40.68 -10.77
CA TYR A 279 14.04 39.52 -11.57
C TYR A 279 15.11 38.41 -11.48
N HIS A 280 14.66 37.18 -11.26
CA HIS A 280 15.49 36.00 -11.41
C HIS A 280 14.69 34.89 -12.11
N PRO A 281 15.23 34.21 -13.15
CA PRO A 281 14.48 33.19 -13.90
C PRO A 281 13.98 32.03 -13.04
N LEU A 282 14.67 31.73 -11.93
CA LEU A 282 14.32 30.65 -11.01
C LEU A 282 13.34 31.06 -9.88
N SER A 283 12.96 32.34 -9.77
CA SER A 283 12.13 32.83 -8.65
C SER A 283 10.80 32.09 -8.51
N LEU A 284 10.14 31.80 -9.63
CA LEU A 284 8.85 31.11 -9.62
C LEU A 284 8.96 29.65 -9.14
N HIS A 285 10.07 28.96 -9.43
CA HIS A 285 10.31 27.62 -8.89
C HIS A 285 10.39 27.65 -7.36
N VAL A 286 11.12 28.61 -6.81
CA VAL A 286 11.28 28.79 -5.36
C VAL A 286 9.95 29.15 -4.70
N SER A 287 9.18 30.07 -5.30
CA SER A 287 7.84 30.44 -4.84
C SER A 287 6.91 29.21 -4.76
N LEU A 288 6.83 28.40 -5.82
CA LEU A 288 6.03 27.18 -5.84
C LEU A 288 6.43 26.18 -4.75
N MET A 289 7.73 26.00 -4.51
CA MET A 289 8.22 25.11 -3.45
C MET A 289 7.92 25.66 -2.05
N GLN A 290 8.01 26.97 -1.85
CA GLN A 290 7.81 27.60 -0.55
C GLN A 290 6.34 27.74 -0.16
N ALA A 291 5.43 27.93 -1.13
CA ALA A 291 4.02 28.21 -0.90
C ALA A 291 3.34 27.25 0.08
N ARG A 292 3.70 25.95 0.02
CA ARG A 292 3.10 24.88 0.84
C ARG A 292 4.12 24.07 1.64
N ILE A 293 5.36 24.53 1.78
CA ILE A 293 6.41 23.76 2.48
C ILE A 293 6.05 23.47 3.94
N HIS A 294 5.40 24.42 4.63
CA HIS A 294 5.03 24.28 6.03
C HIS A 294 3.94 23.22 6.27
N ASN A 295 3.16 22.88 5.25
CA ASN A 295 2.06 21.91 5.37
C ASN A 295 2.59 20.51 5.65
N TRP A 296 3.82 20.18 5.21
CA TRP A 296 4.46 18.90 5.53
C TRP A 296 4.61 18.68 7.03
N ARG A 297 4.95 19.74 7.79
CA ARG A 297 5.05 19.66 9.25
C ARG A 297 3.70 19.35 9.88
N LEU A 298 2.64 20.01 9.43
CA LEU A 298 1.28 19.81 9.94
C LEU A 298 0.76 18.41 9.60
N TYR A 299 1.01 17.95 8.37
CA TYR A 299 0.69 16.61 7.90
C TYR A 299 1.31 15.52 8.78
N VAL A 300 2.62 15.60 9.01
CA VAL A 300 3.35 14.61 9.83
C VAL A 300 2.91 14.67 11.29
N SER A 301 2.69 15.88 11.83
CA SER A 301 2.28 16.07 13.23
C SER A 301 0.95 15.39 13.56
N GLN A 302 0.00 15.31 12.63
CA GLN A 302 -1.24 14.56 12.85
C GLN A 302 -0.96 13.08 13.08
N PHE A 303 -0.17 12.47 12.20
CA PHE A 303 0.17 11.05 12.32
C PHE A 303 1.02 10.77 13.55
N GLU A 304 1.94 11.66 13.89
CA GLU A 304 2.74 11.55 15.11
C GLU A 304 1.87 11.52 16.38
N ASN A 305 0.81 12.34 16.42
CA ASN A 305 -0.15 12.33 17.53
C ASN A 305 -0.92 11.01 17.59
N GLU A 306 -1.41 10.51 16.46
CA GLU A 306 -2.09 9.20 16.39
C GLU A 306 -1.17 8.05 16.84
N VAL A 307 0.11 8.07 16.47
CA VAL A 307 1.11 7.09 16.93
C VAL A 307 1.38 7.22 18.43
N TRP A 308 1.37 8.42 18.98
CA TRP A 308 1.56 8.62 20.42
C TRP A 308 0.40 8.02 21.24
N GLU A 309 -0.85 8.23 20.80
CA GLU A 309 -2.03 7.63 21.43
C GLU A 309 -1.96 6.09 21.42
N LEU A 310 -1.68 5.50 20.24
CA LEU A 310 -1.54 4.05 20.08
C LEU A 310 -0.38 3.48 20.91
N ALA A 311 0.75 4.18 20.97
CA ALA A 311 1.89 3.76 21.76
C ALA A 311 1.57 3.77 23.27
N ASN A 312 0.87 4.78 23.78
CA ASN A 312 0.48 4.83 25.19
C ASN A 312 -0.46 3.69 25.57
N LEU A 313 -1.40 3.35 24.69
CA LEU A 313 -2.27 2.19 24.89
C LEU A 313 -1.43 0.91 25.00
N ALA A 314 -0.43 0.73 24.12
CA ALA A 314 0.48 -0.41 24.16
C ALA A 314 1.32 -0.47 25.46
N PHE A 315 1.77 0.68 25.98
CA PHE A 315 2.54 0.74 27.23
C PHE A 315 1.71 0.52 28.51
N THR A 316 0.40 0.73 28.44
CA THR A 316 -0.50 0.65 29.61
C THR A 316 -1.25 -0.68 29.72
N VAL A 317 -0.96 -1.64 28.83
CA VAL A 317 -1.58 -2.96 28.87
C VAL A 317 -1.11 -3.73 30.10
N ASP A 318 -2.04 -3.95 31.03
CA ASP A 318 -1.83 -4.84 32.16
C ASP A 318 -1.89 -6.31 31.69
N PHE A 319 -0.87 -7.10 32.05
CA PHE A 319 -0.79 -8.53 31.75
C PHE A 319 -1.94 -9.35 32.35
N GLU A 320 -2.60 -8.83 33.39
CA GLU A 320 -3.77 -9.47 34.00
C GLU A 320 -5.07 -9.16 33.25
N SER A 321 -5.11 -8.08 32.47
CA SER A 321 -6.31 -7.65 31.75
C SER A 321 -6.54 -8.47 30.47
N THR A 322 -7.79 -8.91 30.25
CA THR A 322 -8.21 -9.52 28.99
C THR A 322 -8.29 -8.46 27.90
N MET A 323 -7.16 -8.01 27.34
CA MET A 323 -7.18 -7.35 26.04
C MET A 323 -7.62 -8.37 24.97
N PRO A 324 -8.75 -8.13 24.27
CA PRO A 324 -9.17 -8.97 23.16
C PRO A 324 -8.12 -8.96 22.05
N PHE A 325 -7.80 -10.14 21.48
CA PHE A 325 -6.88 -10.24 20.33
C PHE A 325 -7.27 -9.33 19.17
N GLN A 326 -8.57 -9.06 19.01
CA GLN A 326 -9.13 -8.19 17.99
C GLN A 326 -8.72 -6.72 18.13
N ASP A 327 -8.55 -6.23 19.36
CA ASP A 327 -8.15 -4.83 19.62
C ASP A 327 -6.65 -4.66 19.33
N ALA A 328 -5.81 -5.61 19.76
CA ALA A 328 -4.38 -5.59 19.46
C ALA A 328 -4.10 -5.69 17.95
N TYR A 329 -4.86 -6.50 17.22
CA TYR A 329 -4.77 -6.56 15.75
C TYR A 329 -5.16 -5.24 15.09
N LYS A 330 -6.18 -4.57 15.62
CA LYS A 330 -6.62 -3.26 15.13
C LYS A 330 -5.53 -2.21 15.33
N ASP A 331 -4.90 -2.18 16.50
CA ASP A 331 -3.81 -1.23 16.80
C ASP A 331 -2.61 -1.42 15.85
N ILE A 332 -2.21 -2.68 15.57
CA ILE A 332 -1.16 -2.97 14.58
C ILE A 332 -1.59 -2.53 13.17
N SER A 333 -2.84 -2.79 12.79
CA SER A 333 -3.37 -2.39 11.48
C SER A 333 -3.38 -0.86 11.32
N ASP A 334 -3.75 -0.13 12.37
CA ASP A 334 -3.76 1.33 12.38
C ASP A 334 -2.32 1.89 12.31
N LEU A 335 -1.37 1.31 13.06
CA LEU A 335 0.06 1.65 12.94
C LEU A 335 0.61 1.41 11.53
N HIS A 336 0.26 0.28 10.91
CA HIS A 336 0.70 -0.04 9.55
C HIS A 336 0.08 0.88 8.49
N TYR A 337 -1.17 1.29 8.69
CA TYR A 337 -1.81 2.30 7.85
C TYR A 337 -1.03 3.63 7.92
N ILE A 338 -0.66 4.08 9.12
CA ILE A 338 0.15 5.28 9.31
C ILE A 338 1.54 5.13 8.69
N GLU A 339 2.20 3.98 8.90
CA GLU A 339 3.51 3.68 8.28
C GLU A 339 3.43 3.79 6.76
N THR A 340 2.44 3.18 6.14
CA THR A 340 2.25 3.21 4.68
C THR A 340 2.08 4.64 4.17
N ARG A 341 1.34 5.48 4.90
CA ARG A 341 1.14 6.90 4.53
C ARG A 341 2.44 7.70 4.65
N LEU A 342 3.20 7.52 5.71
CA LEU A 342 4.45 8.26 5.94
C LEU A 342 5.62 7.75 5.09
N ALA A 343 5.66 6.46 4.76
CA ALA A 343 6.67 5.85 3.90
C ALA A 343 6.68 6.40 2.46
N THR A 344 5.60 7.08 2.05
CA THR A 344 5.57 7.81 0.77
C THR A 344 6.40 9.09 0.76
N LEU A 345 6.69 9.67 1.93
CA LEU A 345 7.31 10.99 2.03
C LEU A 345 8.82 11.03 1.75
N PRO A 346 9.65 10.05 2.17
CA PRO A 346 11.08 10.10 1.89
C PRO A 346 11.41 10.20 0.38
N PRO A 347 10.82 9.37 -0.51
CA PRO A 347 11.03 9.53 -1.96
C PRO A 347 10.59 10.90 -2.50
N ILE A 348 9.53 11.48 -1.93
CA ILE A 348 9.05 12.82 -2.30
C ILE A 348 10.07 13.89 -1.90
N PHE A 349 10.60 13.82 -0.67
CA PHE A 349 11.60 14.76 -0.19
C PHE A 349 12.93 14.61 -0.91
N ASP A 350 13.35 13.38 -1.24
CA ASP A 350 14.57 13.14 -2.00
C ASP A 350 14.47 13.76 -3.41
N ALA A 351 13.32 13.60 -4.09
CA ALA A 351 13.08 14.26 -5.38
C ALA A 351 13.04 15.79 -5.27
N GLN A 352 12.47 16.35 -4.20
CA GLN A 352 12.51 17.80 -3.97
C GLN A 352 13.92 18.30 -3.66
N LEU A 353 14.72 17.54 -2.90
CA LEU A 353 16.13 17.86 -2.62
C LEU A 353 16.97 17.84 -3.89
N GLU A 354 16.71 16.88 -4.78
CA GLU A 354 17.32 16.84 -6.12
C GLU A 354 16.95 18.10 -6.92
N LEU A 355 15.69 18.52 -6.90
CA LEU A 355 15.23 19.74 -7.57
C LEU A 355 15.97 20.97 -7.03
N VAL A 356 16.12 21.10 -5.71
CA VAL A 356 16.91 22.21 -5.13
C VAL A 356 18.37 22.16 -5.62
N GLY A 357 18.96 20.97 -5.71
CA GLY A 357 20.31 20.79 -6.24
C GLY A 357 20.43 21.21 -7.71
N GLN A 358 19.45 20.87 -8.55
CA GLN A 358 19.41 21.28 -9.95
C GLN A 358 19.23 22.80 -10.08
N LEU A 359 18.35 23.40 -9.27
CA LEU A 359 18.16 24.86 -9.24
C LEU A 359 19.43 25.60 -8.80
N ASP A 360 20.18 25.05 -7.84
CA ASP A 360 21.47 25.62 -7.42
C ASP A 360 22.52 25.55 -8.54
N SER A 361 22.59 24.41 -9.25
CA SER A 361 23.45 24.27 -10.43
C SER A 361 23.08 25.26 -11.53
N LEU A 362 21.78 25.43 -11.82
CA LEU A 362 21.30 26.40 -12.81
C LEU A 362 21.60 27.84 -12.39
N ASN A 363 21.48 28.18 -11.11
CA ASN A 363 21.84 29.49 -10.58
C ASN A 363 23.32 29.82 -10.83
N GLU A 364 24.22 28.89 -10.55
CA GLU A 364 25.66 29.03 -10.83
C GLU A 364 25.94 29.14 -12.34
N GLN A 365 25.24 28.36 -13.17
CA GLN A 365 25.37 28.44 -14.63
C GLN A 365 24.92 29.80 -15.18
N PHE A 366 23.80 30.34 -14.68
CA PHE A 366 23.32 31.66 -15.06
C PHE A 366 24.27 32.78 -14.63
N PHE A 367 24.89 32.64 -13.46
CA PHE A 367 25.94 33.56 -13.01
C PHE A 367 27.19 33.50 -13.91
N HIS A 368 27.72 32.32 -14.20
CA HIS A 368 28.88 32.15 -15.08
C HIS A 368 28.65 32.64 -16.51
N ARG A 369 27.41 32.60 -16.99
CA ARG A 369 26.99 33.14 -18.30
C ARG A 369 26.66 34.63 -18.26
N SER A 370 26.87 35.30 -17.12
CA SER A 370 26.56 36.72 -16.90
C SER A 370 25.09 37.08 -17.14
N GLN A 371 24.18 36.13 -16.95
CA GLN A 371 22.73 36.32 -17.10
C GLN A 371 22.08 36.86 -15.82
N VAL A 372 22.76 36.69 -14.69
CA VAL A 372 22.31 37.10 -13.35
C VAL A 372 23.45 37.83 -12.64
N SER A 373 23.12 38.85 -11.84
CA SER A 373 24.10 39.61 -11.05
C SER A 373 24.66 38.78 -9.88
N GLU A 374 25.85 39.11 -9.40
CA GLU A 374 26.46 38.45 -8.23
C GLU A 374 25.56 38.55 -6.99
N GLU A 375 24.96 39.72 -6.75
CA GLU A 375 24.05 39.93 -5.62
C GLU A 375 22.80 39.03 -5.71
N THR A 376 22.18 38.96 -6.89
CA THR A 376 20.98 38.12 -7.11
C THR A 376 21.32 36.63 -7.02
N CYS A 377 22.46 36.21 -7.59
CA CYS A 377 22.95 34.82 -7.50
C CYS A 377 23.18 34.42 -6.04
N SER A 378 23.84 35.27 -5.25
CA SER A 378 24.12 35.02 -3.83
C SER A 378 22.83 34.91 -3.02
N LYS A 379 21.88 35.83 -3.21
CA LYS A 379 20.55 35.77 -2.57
C LYS A 379 19.77 34.51 -2.94
N MET A 380 19.81 34.12 -4.22
CA MET A 380 19.16 32.89 -4.68
C MET A 380 19.79 31.65 -4.04
N LYS A 381 21.13 31.58 -4.00
CA LYS A 381 21.89 30.51 -3.36
C LYS A 381 21.57 30.37 -1.88
N GLU A 382 21.49 31.48 -1.14
CA GLU A 382 21.07 31.48 0.26
C GLU A 382 19.64 30.92 0.41
N THR A 383 18.72 31.35 -0.46
CA THR A 383 17.32 30.91 -0.43
C THR A 383 17.18 29.42 -0.71
N LEU A 384 17.90 28.90 -1.71
CA LEU A 384 17.95 27.48 -2.03
C LEU A 384 18.59 26.67 -0.89
N GLY A 385 19.67 27.17 -0.29
CA GLY A 385 20.30 26.56 0.90
C GLY A 385 19.37 26.50 2.11
N ASN A 386 18.54 27.52 2.33
CA ASN A 386 17.50 27.53 3.36
C ASN A 386 16.42 26.49 3.08
N LEU A 387 15.98 26.38 1.83
CA LEU A 387 14.98 25.41 1.40
C LEU A 387 15.49 23.97 1.56
N ARG A 388 16.74 23.71 1.14
CA ARG A 388 17.42 22.42 1.28
C ARG A 388 17.46 21.98 2.75
N ARG A 389 17.95 22.84 3.64
CA ARG A 389 18.04 22.55 5.09
C ARG A 389 16.67 22.24 5.70
N ARG A 390 15.61 22.93 5.24
CA ARG A 390 14.24 22.67 5.69
C ARG A 390 13.72 21.31 5.23
N LEU A 391 13.97 20.94 3.98
CA LEU A 391 13.60 19.63 3.43
C LEU A 391 14.36 18.49 4.13
N GLU A 392 15.67 18.67 4.37
CA GLU A 392 16.48 17.71 5.14
C GLU A 392 15.94 17.52 6.57
N ALA A 393 15.53 18.60 7.23
CA ALA A 393 14.91 18.53 8.56
C ALA A 393 13.56 17.78 8.55
N TYR A 394 12.74 17.97 7.52
CA TYR A 394 11.49 17.22 7.37
C TYR A 394 11.73 15.74 7.07
N ASN A 395 12.72 15.42 6.24
CA ASN A 395 13.08 14.03 5.95
C ASN A 395 13.58 13.31 7.22
N ALA A 396 14.43 13.99 8.02
CA ALA A 396 14.87 13.49 9.32
C ALA A 396 13.71 13.28 10.29
N ASN A 397 12.74 14.20 10.34
CA ASN A 397 11.55 14.06 11.18
C ASN A 397 10.69 12.85 10.77
N VAL A 398 10.46 12.66 9.47
CA VAL A 398 9.72 11.49 8.97
C VAL A 398 10.45 10.19 9.31
N ALA A 399 11.78 10.15 9.13
CA ALA A 399 12.57 8.98 9.50
C ALA A 399 12.46 8.66 11.00
N PHE A 400 12.46 9.68 11.85
CA PHE A 400 12.23 9.52 13.29
C PHE A 400 10.85 8.93 13.60
N VAL A 401 9.78 9.48 13.03
CA VAL A 401 8.41 8.99 13.25
C VAL A 401 8.23 7.57 12.73
N LEU A 402 8.77 7.23 11.55
CA LEU A 402 8.78 5.86 11.01
C LEU A 402 9.55 4.90 11.94
N GLY A 403 10.69 5.33 12.48
CA GLY A 403 11.43 4.56 13.48
C GLY A 403 10.61 4.30 14.74
N LYS A 404 9.89 5.32 15.24
CA LYS A 404 8.98 5.19 16.39
C LYS A 404 7.85 4.20 16.10
N ILE A 405 7.20 4.28 14.93
CA ILE A 405 6.13 3.36 14.52
C ILE A 405 6.62 1.91 14.51
N ARG A 406 7.81 1.66 13.94
CA ARG A 406 8.42 0.31 13.91
C ARG A 406 8.67 -0.22 15.32
N SER A 407 9.24 0.61 16.20
CA SER A 407 9.47 0.24 17.60
C SER A 407 8.16 -0.07 18.32
N THR A 408 7.12 0.75 18.16
CA THR A 408 5.81 0.50 18.78
C THR A 408 5.16 -0.77 18.22
N THR A 409 5.24 -1.00 16.91
CA THR A 409 4.70 -2.21 16.27
C THR A 409 5.39 -3.48 16.78
N GLN A 410 6.71 -3.42 16.97
CA GLN A 410 7.48 -4.52 17.56
C GLN A 410 7.04 -4.79 19.01
N LEU A 411 6.92 -3.74 19.83
CA LEU A 411 6.48 -3.88 21.23
C LEU A 411 5.08 -4.50 21.36
N VAL A 412 4.14 -4.07 20.52
CA VAL A 412 2.78 -4.65 20.48
C VAL A 412 2.84 -6.13 20.06
N SER A 413 3.65 -6.46 19.06
CA SER A 413 3.85 -7.84 18.59
C SER A 413 4.46 -8.73 19.68
N ASP A 414 5.52 -8.26 20.34
CA ASP A 414 6.19 -8.99 21.44
C ASP A 414 5.24 -9.22 22.62
N THR A 415 4.38 -8.24 22.91
CA THR A 415 3.39 -8.34 23.99
C THR A 415 2.30 -9.37 23.65
N ILE A 416 1.86 -9.43 22.39
CA ILE A 416 0.94 -10.48 21.92
C ILE A 416 1.60 -11.85 22.07
N ASP A 417 2.86 -12.00 21.68
CA ASP A 417 3.59 -13.26 21.76
C ASP A 417 3.77 -13.72 23.21
N LEU A 418 4.18 -12.82 24.11
CA LEU A 418 4.30 -13.11 25.55
C LEU A 418 2.96 -13.51 26.16
N LYS A 419 1.86 -12.87 25.76
CA LYS A 419 0.51 -13.23 26.22
C LYS A 419 0.07 -14.58 25.68
N SER A 420 0.39 -14.88 24.42
CA SER A 420 0.15 -16.20 23.81
C SER A 420 0.91 -17.31 24.55
N GLN A 421 2.16 -17.04 24.95
CA GLN A 421 2.96 -17.96 25.76
C GLN A 421 2.36 -18.16 27.16
N HIS A 422 2.00 -17.07 27.87
CA HIS A 422 1.42 -17.16 29.21
C HIS A 422 0.05 -17.85 29.23
N THR A 423 -0.78 -17.63 28.20
CA THR A 423 -2.04 -18.38 28.06
C THR A 423 -1.80 -19.86 27.78
N THR A 424 -0.78 -20.20 26.98
CA THR A 424 -0.37 -21.59 26.74
C THR A 424 0.15 -22.26 28.01
N GLU A 425 0.92 -21.56 28.84
CA GLU A 425 1.38 -22.05 30.15
C GLU A 425 0.20 -22.36 31.07
N LYS A 426 -0.76 -21.44 31.20
CA LYS A 426 -1.98 -21.67 32.00
C LYS A 426 -2.80 -22.86 31.51
N VAL A 427 -2.93 -23.04 30.19
CA VAL A 427 -3.61 -24.21 29.61
C VAL A 427 -2.84 -25.48 29.92
N SER A 428 -1.51 -25.46 29.84
CA SER A 428 -0.64 -26.59 30.18
C SER A 428 -0.76 -26.96 31.67
N ASP A 429 -0.74 -25.98 32.58
CA ASP A 429 -0.91 -26.20 34.02
C ASP A 429 -2.28 -26.77 34.36
N GLN A 430 -3.35 -26.22 33.76
CA GLN A 430 -4.69 -26.77 33.91
C GLN A 430 -4.75 -28.20 33.37
N MET A 431 -4.12 -28.49 32.24
CA MET A 431 -4.03 -29.85 31.69
C MET A 431 -3.26 -30.78 32.64
N LEU A 432 -2.20 -30.30 33.29
CA LEU A 432 -1.44 -31.07 34.27
C LEU A 432 -2.28 -31.40 35.51
N ILE A 433 -3.04 -30.42 36.03
CA ILE A 433 -3.97 -30.62 37.14
C ILE A 433 -5.07 -31.62 36.75
N LEU A 434 -5.66 -31.46 35.57
CA LEU A 434 -6.67 -32.39 35.05
C LEU A 434 -6.10 -33.80 34.88
N ASN A 435 -4.92 -33.96 34.30
CA ASN A 435 -4.25 -35.25 34.18
C ASN A 435 -3.93 -35.87 35.55
N LYS A 436 -3.48 -35.06 36.52
CA LYS A 436 -3.23 -35.54 37.88
C LYS A 436 -4.52 -36.03 38.54
N SER A 437 -5.60 -35.26 38.45
CA SER A 437 -6.91 -35.67 38.97
C SER A 437 -7.44 -36.93 38.28
N ALA A 438 -7.28 -37.06 36.96
CA ALA A 438 -7.67 -38.25 36.22
C ALA A 438 -6.84 -39.49 36.62
N VAL A 439 -5.55 -39.30 36.95
CA VAL A 439 -4.71 -40.37 37.50
C VAL A 439 -5.19 -40.78 38.90
N GLU A 440 -5.52 -39.84 39.77
CA GLU A 440 -6.06 -40.08 41.11
C GLU A 440 -7.46 -40.74 41.08
N ASP A 441 -8.33 -40.35 40.14
CA ASP A 441 -9.60 -41.03 39.88
C ASP A 441 -9.36 -42.47 39.38
N GLY A 442 -8.35 -42.65 38.52
CA GLY A 442 -7.93 -43.95 38.03
C GLY A 442 -7.40 -44.88 39.12
N THR A 443 -6.68 -44.36 40.14
CA THR A 443 -6.24 -45.15 41.29
C THR A 443 -7.41 -45.53 42.19
N SER A 444 -8.33 -44.59 42.46
CA SER A 444 -9.55 -44.85 43.24
C SER A 444 -10.44 -45.92 42.59
N MET A 445 -10.64 -45.87 41.27
CA MET A 445 -11.40 -46.87 40.53
C MET A 445 -10.78 -48.27 40.60
N ARG A 446 -9.44 -48.35 40.57
CA ARG A 446 -8.72 -49.63 40.76
C ARG A 446 -8.93 -50.21 42.15
N VAL A 447 -8.95 -49.38 43.20
CA VAL A 447 -9.20 -49.85 44.58
C VAL A 447 -10.60 -50.45 44.70
N ILE A 448 -11.64 -49.78 44.20
CA ILE A 448 -13.03 -50.29 44.22
C ILE A 448 -13.13 -51.61 43.45
N THR A 449 -12.49 -51.70 42.28
CA THR A 449 -12.47 -52.92 41.45
C THR A 449 -11.80 -54.09 42.17
N VAL A 450 -10.70 -53.84 42.90
CA VAL A 450 -10.04 -54.88 43.70
C VAL A 450 -10.95 -55.36 44.84
N VAL A 451 -11.58 -54.44 45.57
CA VAL A 451 -12.51 -54.79 46.67
C VAL A 451 -13.68 -55.64 46.16
N THR A 452 -14.28 -55.25 45.03
CA THR A 452 -15.38 -56.00 44.41
C THR A 452 -14.95 -57.38 43.89
N LEU A 453 -13.78 -57.49 43.25
CA LEU A 453 -13.24 -58.77 42.78
C LEU A 453 -12.92 -59.77 43.89
N VAL A 454 -12.58 -59.28 45.09
CA VAL A 454 -12.39 -60.12 46.28
C VAL A 454 -13.72 -60.57 46.86
N TYR A 455 -14.69 -59.66 46.94
CA TYR A 455 -15.96 -59.93 47.61
C TYR A 455 -16.89 -60.83 46.77
N LEU A 456 -17.00 -60.55 45.47
CA LEU A 456 -17.99 -61.17 44.58
C LEU A 456 -17.91 -62.71 44.52
N PRO A 457 -16.74 -63.36 44.40
CA PRO A 457 -16.66 -64.82 44.39
C PRO A 457 -16.97 -65.43 45.77
N SER A 458 -16.53 -64.77 46.84
CA SER A 458 -16.81 -65.19 48.22
C SER A 458 -18.31 -65.14 48.52
N THR A 459 -18.99 -64.04 48.13
CA THR A 459 -20.44 -63.89 48.30
C THR A 459 -21.23 -64.89 47.45
N PHE A 460 -20.78 -65.19 46.23
CA PHE A 460 -21.42 -66.22 45.39
C PHE A 460 -21.35 -67.61 46.03
N VAL A 461 -20.18 -67.98 46.55
CA VAL A 461 -20.02 -69.26 47.26
C VAL A 461 -20.86 -69.28 48.55
N ALA A 462 -20.85 -68.19 49.33
CA ALA A 462 -21.64 -68.08 50.55
C ALA A 462 -23.17 -68.19 50.30
N THR A 463 -23.67 -67.54 49.26
CA THR A 463 -25.09 -67.61 48.86
C THR A 463 -25.46 -69.00 48.34
N PHE A 464 -24.59 -69.63 47.55
CA PHE A 464 -24.79 -71.01 47.08
C PHE A 464 -24.92 -72.00 48.24
N PHE A 465 -24.02 -71.92 49.24
CA PHE A 465 -24.10 -72.75 50.45
C PHE A 465 -25.24 -72.34 51.41
N GLY A 466 -25.68 -71.07 51.36
CA GLY A 466 -26.79 -70.54 52.15
C GLY A 466 -28.19 -71.01 51.68
N MET A 467 -28.31 -71.51 50.44
CA MET A 467 -29.57 -72.06 49.89
C MET A 467 -29.92 -73.47 50.41
N GLY A 468 -29.52 -73.80 51.64
CA GLY A 468 -29.95 -75.02 52.33
C GLY A 468 -29.00 -76.22 52.25
N PHE A 469 -27.77 -76.06 51.77
CA PHE A 469 -26.79 -77.15 51.68
C PHE A 469 -26.36 -77.70 53.07
N PHE A 470 -26.54 -76.90 54.13
CA PHE A 470 -26.28 -77.31 55.52
C PHE A 470 -27.52 -77.78 56.30
N ALA A 471 -28.68 -77.91 55.66
CA ALA A 471 -29.87 -78.47 56.30
C ALA A 471 -29.91 -80.01 56.12
N SER A 472 -29.41 -80.74 57.11
CA SER A 472 -29.65 -82.18 57.21
C SER A 472 -31.12 -82.40 57.57
N ARG A 473 -31.91 -82.96 56.65
CA ARG A 473 -33.29 -83.36 56.94
C ARG A 473 -33.31 -84.86 57.20
N ASP A 474 -33.49 -85.22 58.46
CA ASP A 474 -34.05 -86.52 58.86
C ASP A 474 -35.04 -86.32 60.01
N ASP A 475 -36.10 -87.12 59.98
CA ASP A 475 -37.23 -87.07 60.90
C ASP A 475 -36.84 -87.54 62.30
N ALA A 476 -36.33 -86.63 63.13
CA ALA A 476 -36.62 -86.48 64.58
C ALA A 476 -35.50 -85.68 65.27
N GLY A 477 -35.81 -84.45 65.68
CA GLY A 477 -35.02 -83.72 66.67
C GLY A 477 -33.98 -82.76 66.10
N VAL A 478 -34.10 -81.49 66.49
CA VAL A 478 -33.18 -80.42 66.10
C VAL A 478 -31.91 -80.54 66.94
N HIS A 479 -30.79 -80.86 66.30
CA HIS A 479 -29.45 -80.70 66.87
C HIS A 479 -28.68 -79.74 65.97
N TRP A 480 -28.21 -78.62 66.53
CA TRP A 480 -27.24 -77.75 65.84
C TRP A 480 -25.87 -78.42 65.87
N THR A 481 -25.68 -79.45 65.05
CA THR A 481 -24.36 -80.01 64.80
C THR A 481 -23.66 -79.16 63.73
N SER A 482 -22.58 -78.47 64.11
CA SER A 482 -21.64 -77.87 63.15
C SER A 482 -21.27 -78.90 62.11
N SER A 483 -21.77 -78.72 60.89
CA SER A 483 -21.49 -79.60 59.77
C SER A 483 -19.97 -79.67 59.52
N PRO A 484 -19.36 -80.87 59.43
CA PRO A 484 -17.92 -81.04 59.13
C PRO A 484 -17.51 -80.44 57.77
N TYR A 485 -18.48 -80.06 56.94
CA TYR A 485 -18.29 -79.56 55.58
C TYR A 485 -18.07 -78.05 55.49
N VAL A 486 -18.00 -77.31 56.61
CA VAL A 486 -17.61 -75.88 56.61
C VAL A 486 -16.24 -75.67 55.94
N TRP A 487 -15.35 -76.66 55.98
CA TRP A 487 -14.07 -76.61 55.28
C TRP A 487 -14.21 -76.55 53.75
N LEU A 488 -15.30 -77.08 53.16
CA LEU A 488 -15.57 -76.98 51.71
C LEU A 488 -15.84 -75.54 51.26
N PHE A 489 -16.40 -74.69 52.14
CA PHE A 489 -16.54 -73.26 51.85
C PHE A 489 -15.17 -72.62 51.64
N PHE A 490 -14.23 -72.84 52.57
CA PHE A 490 -12.86 -72.32 52.45
C PHE A 490 -12.11 -72.97 51.28
N GLY A 491 -12.30 -74.27 51.06
CA GLY A 491 -11.70 -75.04 49.98
C GLY A 491 -12.14 -74.58 48.58
N LEU A 492 -13.33 -73.99 48.42
CA LEU A 492 -13.83 -73.49 47.15
C LEU A 492 -13.65 -71.97 46.99
N ALA A 493 -13.89 -71.19 48.05
CA ALA A 493 -13.83 -69.72 47.99
C ALA A 493 -12.41 -69.17 47.78
N ILE A 494 -11.40 -69.77 48.43
CA ILE A 494 -10.00 -69.33 48.31
C ILE A 494 -9.45 -69.54 46.90
N PRO A 495 -9.56 -70.72 46.25
CA PRO A 495 -9.05 -70.88 44.89
C PRO A 495 -9.83 -70.03 43.88
N LEU A 496 -11.14 -69.85 44.05
CA LEU A 496 -11.95 -69.03 43.15
C LEU A 496 -11.56 -67.55 43.21
N THR A 497 -11.30 -67.00 44.40
CA THR A 497 -10.82 -65.63 44.59
C THR A 497 -9.38 -65.43 44.08
N LEU A 498 -8.50 -66.43 44.26
CA LEU A 498 -7.15 -66.40 43.67
C LEU A 498 -7.19 -66.42 42.13
N LEU A 499 -8.10 -67.19 41.54
CA LEU A 499 -8.25 -67.29 40.08
C LEU A 499 -8.77 -65.97 39.50
N THR A 500 -9.78 -65.34 40.12
CA THR A 500 -10.34 -64.05 39.65
C THR A 500 -9.32 -62.91 39.78
N LEU A 501 -8.60 -62.82 40.89
CA LEU A 501 -7.52 -61.84 41.07
C LEU A 501 -6.35 -62.10 40.12
N GLY A 502 -5.96 -63.37 39.94
CA GLY A 502 -4.90 -63.78 39.03
C GLY A 502 -5.22 -63.43 37.58
N TYR A 503 -6.45 -63.72 37.14
CA TYR A 503 -6.94 -63.38 35.80
C TYR A 503 -6.95 -61.85 35.58
N TRP A 504 -7.46 -61.08 36.53
CA TRP A 504 -7.46 -59.62 36.44
C TRP A 504 -6.04 -59.04 36.37
N ARG A 505 -5.14 -59.49 37.25
CA ARG A 505 -3.74 -59.03 37.27
C ARG A 505 -3.03 -59.39 35.96
N TRP A 506 -3.27 -60.58 35.41
CA TRP A 506 -2.71 -61.00 34.13
C TRP A 506 -3.26 -60.18 32.95
N SER A 507 -4.57 -59.92 32.93
CA SER A 507 -5.22 -59.07 31.93
C SER A 507 -4.68 -57.64 31.96
N LEU A 508 -4.53 -57.05 33.15
CA LEU A 508 -3.97 -55.71 33.34
C LEU A 508 -2.51 -55.64 32.87
N SER A 509 -1.72 -56.66 33.18
CA SER A 509 -0.31 -56.77 32.76
C SER A 509 -0.17 -56.84 31.24
N ARG A 510 -1.05 -57.58 30.56
CA ARG A 510 -1.08 -57.63 29.08
C ARG A 510 -1.46 -56.30 28.45
N ALA A 511 -2.47 -55.62 28.99
CA ALA A 511 -2.92 -54.32 28.49
C ALA A 511 -1.87 -53.21 28.65
N VAL A 512 -1.05 -53.26 29.70
CA VAL A 512 0.09 -52.32 29.88
C VAL A 512 1.18 -52.62 28.86
N ARG A 513 1.55 -53.89 28.66
CA ARG A 513 2.61 -54.30 27.72
C ARG A 513 2.30 -53.92 26.27
N SER A 514 1.02 -53.98 25.85
CA SER A 514 0.61 -53.58 24.51
C SER A 514 0.71 -52.06 24.28
N ARG A 515 0.46 -51.24 25.32
CA ARG A 515 0.58 -49.77 25.22
C ARG A 515 2.03 -49.34 25.15
N THR A 516 2.90 -49.91 26.00
CA THR A 516 4.34 -49.60 25.98
C THR A 516 5.00 -49.93 24.64
N MET A 517 4.56 -51.01 23.97
CA MET A 517 5.04 -51.32 22.61
C MET A 517 4.52 -50.32 21.56
N GLN A 518 3.31 -49.79 21.69
CA GLN A 518 2.81 -48.76 20.77
C GLN A 518 3.53 -47.42 20.94
N ASP A 519 3.87 -47.03 22.17
CA ASP A 519 4.59 -45.78 22.44
C ASP A 519 6.05 -45.85 21.96
N LEU A 520 6.72 -47.00 22.13
CA LEU A 520 8.07 -47.23 21.59
C LEU A 520 8.12 -47.23 20.05
N VAL A 521 7.04 -47.68 19.38
CA VAL A 521 6.91 -47.61 17.92
C VAL A 521 6.67 -46.18 17.44
N LYS A 522 5.97 -45.35 18.22
CA LYS A 522 5.74 -43.93 17.90
C LYS A 522 6.93 -43.02 18.21
N SER A 523 7.77 -43.33 19.20
CA SER A 523 8.95 -42.53 19.54
C SER A 523 10.19 -42.88 18.69
N GLY A 524 10.13 -43.95 17.90
CA GLY A 524 11.19 -44.42 17.02
C GLY A 524 11.00 -44.11 15.53
N ALA A 525 9.94 -43.37 15.18
CA ALA A 525 9.67 -42.81 13.85
C ALA A 525 9.69 -41.29 13.95
#